data_AF-A0A7Y4QVT4-F1
#
_entry.id   AF-A0A7Y4QVT4-F1
#
_cell.length_a   1.000
_cell.length_b   1.000
_cell.length_c   1.000
_cell.angle_alpha   90.00
_cell.angle_beta   90.00
_cell.angle_gamma   90.00
#
_symmetry.space_group_name_H-M   'P 1'
#
loop_
_entity.id
_entity.type
_entity.pdbx_description
1 polymer ?
#
loop_
_entity_poly.entity_id
_entity_poly.type
_entity_poly.pdbx_seq_one_letter_code
_entity_poly.pdbx_strand_id
1 'polypeptide(L)' 'MEIINNPFVTEAIKWLILLSAGLILQQLRKILKRLTLVEYKLQATDYALEKSFKNGYEIHRDAKLRELLKSDNFINK' A
#
# COMPACT_ATOMS: atom_id res chain seq x y z
N MET A 1 -2.49 -11.77 42.18
CA MET A 1 -1.93 -11.94 40.82
C MET A 1 -2.57 -13.19 40.19
N GLU A 2 -3.90 -13.20 40.03
CA GLU A 2 -4.66 -14.44 39.72
C GLU A 2 -5.42 -14.39 38.39
N ILE A 3 -5.69 -13.19 37.86
CA ILE A 3 -6.48 -13.00 36.64
C ILE A 3 -5.71 -13.46 35.39
N ILE A 4 -4.38 -13.28 35.38
CA ILE A 4 -3.52 -13.60 34.22
C ILE A 4 -3.23 -15.11 34.14
N ASN A 5 -3.35 -15.83 35.26
CA ASN A 5 -3.18 -17.29 35.33
C ASN A 5 -4.47 -18.06 34.99
N ASN A 6 -5.59 -17.35 34.78
CA ASN A 6 -6.83 -17.98 34.35
C ASN A 6 -6.72 -18.31 32.84
N PRO A 7 -6.81 -19.60 32.45
CA PRO A 7 -6.58 -20.03 31.07
C PRO A 7 -7.55 -19.38 30.08
N PHE A 8 -8.78 -19.07 30.49
CA PHE A 8 -9.76 -18.38 29.64
C PHE A 8 -9.36 -16.92 29.37
N VAL A 9 -8.82 -16.23 30.38
CA VAL A 9 -8.37 -14.84 30.25
C VAL A 9 -7.11 -14.77 29.39
N THR A 10 -6.15 -15.68 29.59
CA THR A 10 -4.94 -15.75 28.77
C THR A 10 -5.27 -16.00 27.30
N GLU A 11 -6.22 -16.90 27.02
CA GLU A 11 -6.64 -17.19 25.64
C GLU A 11 -7.35 -16.00 24.99
N ALA A 12 -8.26 -15.33 25.71
CA ALA A 12 -8.91 -14.11 25.22
C ALA A 12 -7.90 -13.00 24.89
N ILE A 13 -6.85 -12.83 25.70
CA ILE A 13 -5.77 -11.87 25.44
C ILE A 13 -5.00 -12.22 24.16
N LYS A 14 -4.68 -13.51 23.92
CA LYS A 14 -4.03 -13.91 22.67
C LYS A 14 -4.87 -13.57 21.44
N TRP A 15 -6.17 -13.84 21.49
CA TRP A 15 -7.09 -13.50 20.40
C TRP A 15 -7.17 -11.99 20.19
N LEU A 16 -7.22 -11.20 21.26
CA LEU A 16 -7.17 -9.74 21.19
C LEU A 16 -5.88 -9.26 20.49
N ILE A 17 -4.72 -9.79 20.88
CA ILE A 17 -3.44 -9.45 20.25
C ILE A 17 -3.44 -9.80 18.75
N LEU A 18 -3.92 -11.00 18.40
CA LEU A 18 -4.01 -11.43 17.00
C LEU A 18 -4.94 -10.52 16.17
N LEU A 19 -6.10 -10.17 16.72
CA LEU A 19 -7.05 -9.26 16.07
C LEU A 19 -6.45 -7.86 15.90
N SER A 20 -5.84 -7.31 16.95
CA SER A 20 -5.17 -6.01 16.89
C SER A 20 -4.03 -6.00 15.87
N ALA A 21 -3.19 -7.04 15.84
CA ALA A 21 -2.13 -7.17 14.86
C ALA A 21 -2.67 -7.25 13.43
N GLY A 22 -3.76 -7.99 13.20
CA GLY A 22 -4.43 -8.07 11.90
C GLY A 22 -4.94 -6.71 11.43
N LEU A 23 -5.57 -5.93 12.31
CA LEU A 23 -6.04 -4.58 12.00
C LEU A 23 -4.89 -3.62 11.68
N ILE A 24 -3.79 -3.68 12.44
CA ILE A 24 -2.60 -2.86 12.18
C ILE A 24 -2.00 -3.20 10.81
N LEU A 25 -1.85 -4.49 10.50
CA LEU A 25 -1.33 -4.95 9.20
C LEU A 25 -2.22 -4.49 8.04
N GLN A 26 -3.54 -4.50 8.21
CA GLN A 26 -4.47 -4.01 7.20
C GLN A 26 -4.29 -2.51 6.94
N GLN A 27 -4.14 -1.70 7.99
CA GLN A 27 -3.89 -0.26 7.85
C GLN A 27 -2.54 0.03 7.22
N LEU A 28 -1.48 -0.69 7.63
CA LEU A 28 -0.16 -0.57 7.02
C LEU A 28 -0.20 -0.91 5.52
N ARG A 29 -0.88 -1.99 5.13
CA ARG A 29 -1.04 -2.34 3.70
C ARG A 29 -1.76 -1.24 2.93
N LYS A 30 -2.77 -0.60 3.51
CA LYS A 30 -3.48 0.53 2.88
C LYS A 30 -2.58 1.75 2.70
N ILE A 31 -1.74 2.05 3.69
CA ILE A 31 -0.77 3.16 3.62
C ILE A 31 0.27 2.86 2.55
N LEU A 32 0.85 1.66 2.55
CA LEU A 32 1.85 1.24 1.57
C LEU A 32 1.31 1.33 0.14
N LYS A 33 0.08 0.84 -0.11
CA LYS A 33 -0.57 1.01 -1.43
C LYS A 33 -0.66 2.47 -1.86
N ARG A 34 -0.99 3.38 -0.93
CA ARG A 34 -1.06 4.82 -1.25
C ARG A 34 0.32 5.41 -1.55
N LEU A 35 1.34 5.02 -0.81
CA LEU A 35 2.72 5.45 -1.05
C LEU A 35 3.22 4.97 -2.42
N THR A 36 3.01 3.70 -2.76
CA THR A 36 3.36 3.14 -4.06
C THR A 36 2.63 3.86 -5.20
N LEU A 37 1.35 4.23 -5.04
CA LEU A 37 0.65 5.06 -6.04
C LEU A 37 1.28 6.44 -6.22
N VAL A 38 1.77 7.07 -5.15
CA VAL A 38 2.47 8.35 -5.22
C VAL A 38 3.79 8.18 -5.97
N GLU A 39 4.56 7.15 -5.64
CA GLU A 39 5.81 6.81 -6.32
C GLU A 39 5.59 6.61 -7.82
N TYR A 40 4.57 5.86 -8.23
CA TYR A 40 4.26 5.66 -9.65
C TYR A 40 3.85 6.95 -10.37
N LYS A 41 3.13 7.85 -9.69
CA LYS A 41 2.80 9.15 -10.27
C LYS A 41 4.03 10.03 -10.45
N LEU A 42 4.98 9.96 -9.54
CA LEU A 42 6.26 10.65 -9.66
C LEU A 42 7.07 10.08 -10.83
N GLN A 43 7.25 8.75 -10.90
CA GLN A 43 7.94 8.10 -12.01
C GLN A 43 7.30 8.40 -13.37
N ALA A 44 5.97 8.40 -13.45
CA ALA A 44 5.25 8.75 -14.67
C ALA A 44 5.43 10.22 -15.07
N THR A 45 5.52 11.12 -14.08
CA THR A 45 5.81 12.54 -14.28
C THR A 45 7.22 12.74 -14.81
N ASP A 46 8.21 12.13 -14.17
CA ASP A 46 9.61 12.21 -14.59
C ASP A 46 9.78 11.68 -16.03
N TYR A 47 9.19 10.52 -16.32
CA TYR A 47 9.18 9.95 -17.67
C TYR A 47 8.53 10.89 -18.71
N ALA A 48 7.43 11.54 -18.34
CA ALA A 48 6.76 12.48 -19.21
C ALA A 48 7.61 13.73 -19.46
N LEU A 49 8.27 14.28 -18.43
CA LEU A 49 9.19 15.41 -18.57
C LEU A 49 10.36 15.06 -19.51
N GLU A 50 10.93 13.85 -19.39
CA GLU A 50 12.00 13.39 -20.28
C GLU A 50 11.55 13.23 -21.73
N LYS A 51 10.31 12.76 -21.96
CA LYS A 51 9.82 12.42 -23.31
C LYS A 51 9.11 13.57 -24.01
N SER A 52 8.53 14.51 -23.28
CA SER A 52 7.55 15.45 -23.84
C SER A 52 8.08 16.85 -24.09
N PHE A 53 9.39 17.03 -24.32
CA PHE A 53 10.09 18.32 -24.46
C PHE A 53 9.36 19.44 -25.22
N LYS A 54 8.35 19.16 -26.07
CA LYS A 54 7.52 20.18 -26.73
C LYS A 54 6.00 19.91 -26.76
N ASN A 55 5.52 18.67 -26.56
CA ASN A 55 4.09 18.31 -26.54
C ASN A 55 3.88 16.86 -26.06
N GLY A 56 2.65 16.52 -25.62
CA GLY A 56 2.27 15.13 -25.30
C GLY A 56 2.61 14.68 -23.88
N TYR A 57 2.92 15.60 -22.97
CA TYR A 57 3.23 15.32 -21.56
C TYR A 57 2.19 14.41 -20.90
N GLU A 58 0.92 14.79 -21.00
CA GLU A 58 -0.18 14.04 -20.40
C GLU A 58 -0.29 12.63 -20.98
N ILE A 59 -0.07 12.49 -22.30
CA ILE A 59 -0.12 11.19 -23.00
C ILE A 59 0.98 10.27 -22.49
N HIS A 60 2.22 10.76 -22.38
CA HIS A 60 3.37 9.97 -21.91
C HIS A 60 3.26 9.64 -20.42
N ARG A 61 2.81 10.60 -19.59
CA ARG A 61 2.55 10.40 -18.16
C ARG A 61 1.50 9.31 -17.96
N ASP A 62 0.36 9.43 -18.62
CA ASP A 62 -0.77 8.54 -18.41
C ASP A 62 -0.53 7.15 -19.03
N ALA A 63 0.25 7.07 -20.12
CA ALA A 63 0.73 5.80 -20.64
C ALA A 63 1.64 5.08 -19.63
N LYS A 64 2.64 5.78 -19.08
CA LYS A 64 3.58 5.18 -18.13
C LYS A 64 2.91 4.80 -16.80
N LEU A 65 2.01 5.64 -16.31
CA LEU A 65 1.23 5.33 -15.11
C LEU A 65 0.37 4.07 -15.29
N ARG A 66 -0.29 3.91 -16.45
CA ARG A 66 -1.07 2.70 -16.75
C ARG A 66 -0.21 1.46 -16.88
N GLU A 67 0.99 1.57 -17.44
CA GLU A 67 1.97 0.49 -17.50
C GLU A 67 2.35 0.02 -16.09
N LEU A 68 2.78 0.96 -15.23
CA LEU A 68 3.19 0.68 -13.84
C LEU A 68 2.05 0.04 -13.03
N LEU A 69 0.83 0.58 -13.17
CA LEU A 69 -0.35 0.03 -12.49
C LEU A 69 -0.72 -1.37 -13.00
N LYS A 70 -0.57 -1.66 -14.30
CA LYS A 70 -0.85 -3.01 -14.83
C LYS A 70 0.18 -4.04 -14.39
N SER A 71 1.45 -3.65 -14.25
CA SER A 71 2.51 -4.56 -13.84
C SER A 71 2.48 -4.91 -12.35
N ASP A 72 1.84 -4.08 -11.52
CA ASP A 72 1.91 -4.27 -10.07
C ASP A 72 0.70 -5.02 -9.48
N ASN A 73 0.92 -6.30 -9.19
CA ASN A 73 -0.03 -7.15 -8.49
C ASN A 73 -0.31 -6.72 -7.04
N PHE A 74 0.58 -5.97 -6.39
CA PHE A 74 0.41 -5.51 -5.02
C PHE A 74 -0.68 -4.43 -4.90
N ILE A 75 -0.74 -3.53 -5.88
CA ILE A 75 -1.78 -2.49 -5.97
C ILE A 75 -3.13 -3.12 -6.33
N ASN A 76 -3.15 -4.00 -7.33
CA ASN A 76 -4.37 -4.57 -7.91
C ASN A 76 -5.05 -5.68 -7.08
N LYS A 77 -4.42 -6.14 -5.99
CA LYS A 77 -4.90 -7.26 -5.14
C LYS A 77 -5.29 -6.82 -3.74
#